data_AF-A0A0P0W882-F1
#
_entry.id   AF-A0A0P0W882-F1
#
_cell.length_a   1.000
_cell.length_b   1.000
_cell.length_c   1.000
_cell.angle_alpha   90.00
_cell.angle_beta   90.00
_cell.angle_gamma   90.00
#
_symmetry.space_group_name_H-M   'P 1'
#
loop_
_entity.id
_entity.type
_entity.pdbx_description
1 polymer ?
#
loop_
_entity_poly.entity_id
_entity_poly.type
_entity_poly.pdbx_seq_one_letter_code
_entity_poly.pdbx_strand_id
1 'polypeptide(L)'
;MPAMFKKVWAEIRKLYEWEVFNVARQDGAGVFTVASKDNNVVQVHVWCTFEEQSMNSANCDCKKLECDGIPCSHVCAVLKFLGVGTIPHCCVMVRWTMDVKAAFESDRSTNTHVWSEQMDCYRDLRNMSSLALFIASKSS
;
A
#
# COMPACT_ATOMS: atom_id res chain seq x y z
N MET A 1 -15.79 8.18 3.36
CA MET A 1 -15.10 6.99 2.82
C MET A 1 -13.59 7.19 2.96
N PRO A 2 -12.84 6.29 3.63
CA PRO A 2 -11.40 6.44 3.82
C PRO A 2 -10.67 6.63 2.49
N ALA A 3 -9.68 7.53 2.44
CA ALA A 3 -8.92 7.81 1.21
C ALA A 3 -8.28 6.53 0.61
N MET A 4 -7.87 5.61 1.48
CA MET A 4 -7.32 4.31 1.09
C MET A 4 -8.29 3.42 0.34
N PHE A 5 -9.56 3.42 0.74
CA PHE A 5 -10.57 2.61 0.06
C PHE A 5 -10.72 3.04 -1.41
N LYS A 6 -10.61 4.34 -1.71
CA LYS A 6 -10.60 4.84 -3.10
C LYS A 6 -9.40 4.30 -3.89
N LYS A 7 -8.20 4.27 -3.28
CA LYS A 7 -6.99 3.75 -3.92
C LYS A 7 -7.09 2.26 -4.19
N VAL A 8 -7.51 1.48 -3.20
CA VAL A 8 -7.72 0.03 -3.35
C VAL A 8 -8.76 -0.25 -4.44
N TRP A 9 -9.87 0.47 -4.45
CA TRP A 9 -10.88 0.34 -5.52
C TRP A 9 -10.34 0.64 -6.91
N ALA A 10 -9.47 1.63 -7.05
CA ALA A 10 -8.85 1.93 -8.33
C ALA A 10 -7.99 0.76 -8.83
N GLU A 11 -7.23 0.10 -7.94
CA GLU A 11 -6.44 -1.09 -8.29
C GLU A 11 -7.32 -2.30 -8.62
N ILE A 12 -8.41 -2.51 -7.86
CA ILE A 12 -9.39 -3.58 -8.15
C ILE A 12 -10.01 -3.37 -9.53
N ARG A 13 -10.33 -2.14 -9.95
CA ARG A 13 -10.89 -1.92 -11.30
C ARG A 13 -9.90 -2.28 -12.41
N LYS A 14 -8.63 -1.96 -12.20
CA LYS A 14 -7.57 -2.23 -13.17
C LYS A 14 -7.25 -3.72 -13.30
N LEU A 15 -7.67 -4.58 -12.36
CA LEU A 15 -7.40 -6.03 -12.45
C LEU A 15 -7.91 -6.65 -13.76
N TYR A 16 -8.95 -6.07 -14.38
CA TYR A 16 -9.55 -6.62 -15.61
C TYR A 16 -8.70 -6.39 -16.85
N GLU A 17 -7.73 -5.46 -16.79
CA GLU A 17 -6.74 -5.17 -17.83
C GLU A 17 -5.64 -6.24 -17.88
N TRP A 18 -5.58 -7.10 -16.86
CA TRP A 18 -4.52 -8.08 -16.66
C TRP A 18 -5.04 -9.50 -16.76
N GLU A 19 -4.17 -10.40 -17.21
CA GLU A 19 -4.44 -11.83 -17.31
C GLU A 19 -3.23 -12.65 -16.86
N VAL A 20 -3.47 -13.69 -16.06
CA VAL A 20 -2.46 -14.66 -15.66
C VAL A 20 -2.33 -15.68 -16.78
N PHE A 21 -1.16 -15.76 -17.43
CA PHE A 21 -0.93 -16.68 -18.55
C PHE A 21 0.09 -17.78 -18.24
N ASN A 22 0.90 -17.62 -17.19
CA ASN A 22 1.86 -18.63 -16.76
C ASN A 22 1.87 -18.75 -15.23
N VAL A 23 1.95 -19.99 -14.76
CA VAL A 23 2.02 -20.34 -13.33
C VAL A 23 3.09 -21.40 -13.13
N ALA A 24 4.11 -21.09 -12.34
CA ALA A 24 5.14 -22.03 -11.91
C ALA A 24 5.04 -22.20 -10.40
N ARG A 25 4.72 -23.41 -9.92
CA ARG A 25 4.51 -23.68 -8.48
C ARG A 25 5.48 -24.75 -7.99
N GLN A 26 6.13 -24.51 -6.86
CA GLN A 26 7.10 -25.41 -6.24
C GLN A 26 7.07 -25.24 -4.71
N ASP A 27 6.97 -26.34 -3.96
CA ASP A 27 7.17 -26.41 -2.49
C ASP A 27 6.44 -25.32 -1.68
N GLY A 28 5.16 -25.08 -1.98
CA GLY A 28 4.35 -24.07 -1.28
C GLY A 28 4.59 -22.62 -1.73
N ALA A 29 5.50 -22.39 -2.68
CA ALA A 29 5.68 -21.13 -3.38
C ALA A 29 5.15 -21.21 -4.82
N GLY A 30 4.76 -20.07 -5.39
CA GLY A 30 4.33 -19.97 -6.77
C GLY A 30 4.70 -18.63 -7.39
N VAL A 31 5.11 -18.66 -8.64
CA VAL A 31 5.35 -17.48 -9.48
C VAL A 31 4.25 -17.43 -10.52
N PHE A 32 3.50 -16.34 -10.52
CA PHE A 32 2.45 -16.06 -11.49
C PHE A 32 2.97 -14.97 -12.43
N THR A 33 2.88 -15.22 -13.73
CA THR A 33 3.22 -14.22 -14.73
C THR A 33 1.94 -13.62 -15.28
N VAL A 34 1.83 -12.30 -15.16
CA VAL A 34 0.68 -11.51 -15.52
C VAL A 34 1.02 -10.66 -16.73
N ALA A 35 0.18 -10.68 -17.77
CA ALA A 35 0.32 -9.86 -18.96
C ALA A 35 -0.85 -8.89 -19.10
N SER A 36 -0.61 -7.73 -19.71
CA SER A 36 -1.68 -6.82 -20.11
C SER A 36 -2.43 -7.40 -21.31
N LYS A 37 -3.76 -7.41 -21.25
CA LYS A 37 -4.60 -7.89 -22.36
C LYS A 37 -4.47 -7.05 -23.63
N ASP A 38 -4.20 -5.76 -23.47
CA ASP A 38 -4.02 -4.84 -24.60
C ASP A 38 -2.59 -4.90 -25.16
N ASN A 39 -1.61 -5.26 -24.32
CA ASN A 39 -0.21 -5.31 -24.71
C ASN A 39 0.56 -6.44 -24.01
N ASN A 40 0.54 -7.63 -24.61
CA ASN A 40 1.21 -8.83 -24.11
C ASN A 40 2.75 -8.72 -24.00
N VAL A 41 3.35 -7.63 -24.48
CA VAL A 41 4.79 -7.33 -24.30
C VAL A 41 5.10 -7.04 -22.83
N VAL A 42 4.18 -6.41 -22.11
CA VAL A 42 4.37 -6.09 -20.69
C VAL A 42 3.98 -7.30 -19.85
N GLN A 43 4.99 -7.96 -19.32
CA GLN A 43 4.85 -9.09 -18.40
C GLN A 43 5.39 -8.71 -17.03
N VAL A 44 4.66 -9.10 -15.99
CA VAL A 44 4.98 -8.77 -14.60
C VAL A 44 4.88 -10.04 -13.77
N HIS A 45 5.89 -10.31 -12.94
CA HIS A 45 5.86 -11.46 -12.05
C HIS A 45 5.27 -11.09 -10.69
N VAL A 46 4.53 -12.05 -10.16
CA VAL A 46 3.97 -12.03 -8.81
C VAL A 46 4.39 -13.32 -8.12
N TRP A 47 5.23 -13.20 -7.11
CA TRP A 47 5.62 -14.30 -6.24
C TRP A 47 4.66 -14.39 -5.07
N CYS A 48 4.13 -15.57 -4.82
CA CYS A 48 3.28 -15.86 -3.67
C CYS A 48 3.85 -17.05 -2.89
N THR A 49 3.78 -16.98 -1.57
CA THR A 49 3.94 -18.16 -0.70
C THR A 49 2.60 -18.51 -0.09
N PHE A 50 2.39 -19.81 0.12
CA PHE A 50 1.15 -20.35 0.64
C PHE A 50 1.44 -21.14 1.91
N GLU A 51 0.64 -20.89 2.94
CA GLU A 51 0.59 -21.71 4.15
C GLU A 51 -0.76 -22.43 4.13
N GLU A 52 -0.71 -23.75 3.99
CA GLU A 52 -1.86 -24.60 3.70
C GLU A 52 -2.62 -24.14 2.43
N GLN A 53 -3.83 -23.59 2.60
CA GLN A 53 -4.67 -23.06 1.52
C GLN A 53 -4.71 -21.52 1.52
N SER A 54 -4.00 -20.88 2.45
CA SER A 54 -3.98 -19.43 2.61
C SER A 54 -2.74 -18.81 1.97
N MET A 55 -2.90 -17.65 1.34
CA MET A 55 -1.77 -16.88 0.82
C MET A 55 -1.06 -16.20 2.00
N ASN A 56 0.18 -16.62 2.27
CA ASN A 56 0.99 -16.10 3.37
C ASN A 56 1.79 -14.86 2.95
N SER A 57 2.23 -14.79 1.68
CA SER A 57 2.87 -13.58 1.15
C SER A 57 2.55 -13.36 -0.33
N ALA A 58 2.65 -12.10 -0.75
CA ALA A 58 2.56 -11.69 -2.15
C ALA A 58 3.60 -10.59 -2.41
N ASN A 59 4.46 -10.81 -3.40
CA ASN A 59 5.44 -9.85 -3.88
C ASN A 59 5.26 -9.65 -5.37
N CYS A 60 5.24 -8.39 -5.84
CA CYS A 60 5.11 -8.09 -7.25
C CYS A 60 6.27 -7.21 -7.70
N ASP A 61 6.75 -7.42 -8.92
CA ASP A 61 7.80 -6.59 -9.52
C ASP A 61 7.51 -5.07 -9.46
N CYS A 62 6.23 -4.67 -9.49
CA CYS A 62 5.85 -3.25 -9.41
C CYS A 62 6.07 -2.60 -8.04
N LYS A 63 6.34 -3.38 -6.99
CA LYS A 63 6.60 -2.94 -5.60
C LYS A 63 5.52 -2.07 -4.93
N LYS A 64 4.31 -2.02 -5.49
CA LYS A 64 3.25 -1.14 -4.98
C LYS A 64 2.78 -1.51 -3.59
N LEU A 65 2.77 -2.80 -3.25
CA LEU A 65 2.40 -3.24 -1.91
C LEU A 65 3.42 -2.74 -0.89
N GLU A 66 4.70 -2.79 -1.20
CA GLU A 66 5.78 -2.32 -0.35
C GLU A 66 5.80 -0.78 -0.23
N CYS A 67 5.51 -0.06 -1.32
CA CYS A 67 5.53 1.41 -1.33
C CYS A 67 4.25 2.03 -0.73
N ASP A 68 3.08 1.61 -1.21
CA ASP A 68 1.79 2.22 -0.85
C ASP A 68 1.06 1.44 0.25
N GLY A 69 1.44 0.20 0.51
CA GLY A 69 0.75 -0.68 1.46
C GLY A 69 -0.58 -1.24 0.97
N ILE A 70 -0.81 -1.26 -0.35
CA ILE A 70 -2.01 -1.81 -0.99
C ILE A 70 -1.63 -2.77 -2.11
N PRO A 71 -2.45 -3.81 -2.38
CA PRO A 71 -2.19 -4.69 -3.51
C PRO A 71 -2.28 -3.90 -4.81
N CYS A 72 -1.34 -4.15 -5.73
CA CYS A 72 -1.47 -3.66 -7.10
C CYS A 72 -2.50 -4.47 -7.87
N SER A 73 -2.93 -3.90 -9.00
CA SER A 73 -3.75 -4.60 -10.00
C SER A 73 -3.19 -5.97 -10.44
N HIS A 74 -1.87 -6.17 -10.50
CA HIS A 74 -1.27 -7.49 -10.79
C HIS A 74 -1.54 -8.51 -9.68
N VAL A 75 -1.36 -8.14 -8.42
CA VAL A 75 -1.70 -9.00 -7.27
C VAL A 75 -3.21 -9.27 -7.26
N CYS A 76 -4.05 -8.26 -7.51
CA CYS A 76 -5.50 -8.45 -7.63
C CYS A 76 -5.87 -9.42 -8.77
N ALA A 77 -5.17 -9.39 -9.90
CA ALA A 77 -5.38 -10.34 -11.01
C ALA A 77 -5.03 -11.78 -10.60
N VAL A 78 -3.93 -11.97 -9.85
CA VAL A 78 -3.56 -13.28 -9.28
C VAL A 78 -4.59 -13.76 -8.25
N LEU A 79 -5.06 -12.88 -7.36
CA LEU A 79 -6.12 -13.25 -6.40
C LEU A 79 -7.40 -13.69 -7.09
N LYS A 80 -7.81 -12.98 -8.15
CA LYS A 80 -8.95 -13.36 -8.99
C LYS A 80 -8.72 -14.71 -9.66
N PHE A 81 -7.54 -14.94 -10.23
CA PHE A 81 -7.17 -16.21 -10.86
C PHE A 81 -7.24 -17.38 -9.87
N LEU A 82 -6.81 -17.15 -8.63
CA LEU A 82 -6.87 -18.13 -7.54
C LEU A 82 -8.28 -18.31 -6.93
N GLY A 83 -9.28 -17.54 -7.39
CA GLY A 83 -10.64 -17.60 -6.84
C GLY A 83 -10.77 -17.03 -5.44
N VAL A 84 -9.82 -16.21 -4.98
CA VAL A 84 -9.84 -15.60 -3.64
C VAL A 84 -10.73 -14.36 -3.67
N GLY A 85 -11.93 -14.47 -3.09
CA GLY A 85 -12.93 -13.39 -3.05
C GLY A 85 -12.66 -12.31 -1.99
N THR A 86 -11.62 -12.47 -1.17
CA THR A 86 -11.20 -11.53 -0.12
C THR A 86 -9.75 -11.12 -0.35
N ILE A 87 -9.38 -9.93 0.14
CA ILE A 87 -7.98 -9.52 0.12
C ILE A 87 -7.27 -10.24 1.28
N PRO A 88 -6.24 -11.08 1.03
CA PRO A 88 -5.52 -11.76 2.11
C PRO A 88 -4.88 -10.76 3.06
N HIS A 89 -4.74 -11.15 4.33
CA HIS A 89 -4.15 -10.28 5.35
C HIS A 89 -2.72 -9.84 4.98
N CYS A 90 -1.94 -10.70 4.32
CA CYS A 90 -0.59 -10.37 3.84
C CYS A 90 -0.55 -9.20 2.83
N CYS A 91 -1.68 -8.87 2.20
CA CYS A 91 -1.83 -7.77 1.26
C CYS A 91 -2.36 -6.48 1.91
N VAL A 92 -2.62 -6.48 3.22
CA VAL A 92 -3.16 -5.32 3.95
C VAL A 92 -2.15 -4.90 5.02
N MET A 93 -1.46 -3.77 4.81
CA MET A 93 -0.60 -3.24 5.86
C MET A 93 -1.43 -2.73 7.04
N VAL A 94 -0.95 -3.01 8.25
CA VAL A 94 -1.58 -2.57 9.52
C VAL A 94 -1.91 -1.08 9.47
N ARG A 95 -1.01 -0.22 8.96
CA ARG A 95 -1.22 1.24 8.81
C ARG A 95 -2.57 1.65 8.18
N TRP A 96 -3.20 0.77 7.42
CA TRP A 96 -4.46 1.03 6.72
C TRP A 96 -5.68 0.36 7.35
N THR A 97 -5.51 -0.42 8.41
CA THR A 97 -6.62 -0.98 9.18
C THR A 97 -7.19 0.07 10.15
N MET A 98 -8.44 -0.12 10.56
CA MET A 98 -9.07 0.78 11.53
C MET A 98 -8.41 0.71 12.91
N ASP A 99 -7.73 -0.40 13.21
CA ASP A 99 -7.11 -0.70 14.51
C ASP A 99 -5.88 0.17 14.80
N VAL A 100 -5.31 0.83 13.80
CA VAL A 100 -4.14 1.73 13.97
C VAL A 100 -4.42 2.86 14.93
N LYS A 101 -5.68 3.33 15.02
CA LYS A 101 -6.03 4.40 15.95
C LYS A 101 -5.78 4.01 17.42
N ALA A 102 -5.81 2.72 17.74
CA ALA A 102 -5.46 2.25 19.08
C ALA A 102 -3.94 2.29 19.34
N ALA A 103 -3.11 2.18 18.29
CA ALA A 103 -1.65 2.26 18.42
C ALA A 103 -1.15 3.70 18.61
N PHE A 104 -1.95 4.70 18.25
CA PHE A 104 -1.67 6.11 18.44
C PHE A 104 -2.81 6.76 19.23
N GLU A 105 -2.98 6.33 20.48
CA GLU A 105 -3.82 7.09 21.41
C GLU A 105 -3.38 8.54 21.35
N SER A 106 -4.27 9.42 20.92
CA SER A 106 -3.95 10.83 20.98
C SER A 106 -3.77 11.16 22.45
N ASP A 107 -2.59 11.62 22.85
CA ASP A 107 -2.43 12.39 24.08
C ASP A 107 -3.12 13.75 23.87
N ARG A 108 -4.43 13.71 23.63
CA ARG A 108 -5.29 14.85 23.84
C ARG A 108 -5.46 14.96 25.34
N SER A 109 -4.40 15.42 25.99
CA SER A 109 -4.54 16.31 27.14
C SER A 109 -5.65 17.28 26.78
N THR A 110 -6.78 17.19 27.48
CA THR A 110 -7.93 18.09 27.32
C THR A 110 -7.58 19.53 27.67
N ASN A 111 -6.35 19.80 28.10
CA ASN A 111 -5.79 21.13 28.25
C ASN A 111 -5.07 21.60 26.99
N THR A 112 -5.81 22.26 26.10
CA THR A 112 -5.25 23.10 25.02
C THR A 112 -4.37 24.25 25.53
N HIS A 113 -4.33 24.48 26.85
CA HIS A 113 -3.53 25.50 27.51
C HIS A 113 -2.14 25.01 27.98
N VAL A 114 -1.87 23.70 27.98
CA VAL A 114 -0.56 23.17 28.36
C VAL A 114 0.30 23.03 27.12
N TRP A 115 1.36 23.82 27.05
CA TRP A 115 2.38 23.73 26.00
C TRP A 115 3.12 22.39 26.13
N SER A 116 3.05 21.55 25.09
CA SER A 116 3.70 20.23 25.09
C SER A 116 5.00 20.22 24.27
N GLU A 117 5.89 19.27 24.52
CA GLU A 117 7.11 19.09 23.72
C GLU A 117 6.81 18.90 22.22
N GLN A 118 5.68 18.26 21.88
CA GLN A 118 5.24 18.13 20.49
C GLN A 118 4.90 19.49 19.86
N MET A 119 4.42 20.45 20.64
CA MET A 119 4.18 21.82 20.19
C MET A 119 5.48 22.59 19.95
N ASP A 120 6.53 22.34 20.74
CA ASP A 120 7.88 22.87 20.48
C ASP A 120 8.42 22.35 19.15
N CYS A 121 8.41 21.02 18.95
CA CYS A 121 8.83 20.43 17.68
C CYS A 121 8.05 20.99 16.48
N TYR A 122 6.71 21.12 16.61
CA TYR A 122 5.89 21.70 15.56
C TYR A 122 6.22 23.17 15.28
N ARG A 123 6.47 23.96 16.33
CA ARG A 123 6.87 25.37 16.22
C ARG A 123 8.21 25.49 15.50
N ASP A 124 9.20 24.68 15.84
CA ASP A 124 10.51 24.68 15.21
C ASP A 124 10.45 24.31 13.73
N LEU A 125 9.72 23.25 13.40
CA LEU A 125 9.45 22.83 12.01
C LEU A 125 8.78 23.95 11.21
N ARG A 126 7.78 24.62 11.78
CA ARG A 126 7.10 25.76 11.14
C ARG A 126 8.05 26.94 10.92
N ASN A 127 8.91 27.24 11.89
CA ASN A 127 9.91 28.31 11.78
C ASN A 127 10.94 28.01 10.68
N MET A 128 11.46 26.78 10.64
CA MET A 128 12.38 26.33 9.59
C MET A 128 11.74 26.40 8.19
N SER A 129 10.50 25.95 8.06
CA SER A 129 9.75 26.02 6.80
C SER A 129 9.54 27.47 6.35
N SER A 130 9.17 28.36 7.28
CA SER A 130 8.96 29.78 6.98
C SER A 130 10.26 30.47 6.54
N LEU A 131 11.39 30.16 7.20
CA LEU A 131 12.72 30.65 6.81
C LEU A 131 13.11 30.15 5.42
N ALA A 132 12.89 28.86 5.13
CA ALA A 132 13.19 28.28 3.83
C ALA A 132 12.36 28.94 2.70
N LEU A 133 11.06 29.15 2.91
CA LEU A 133 10.18 29.86 1.98
C LEU A 133 10.63 31.31 1.75
N PHE A 134 11.02 32.01 2.83
CA PHE A 134 11.55 33.37 2.73
C PHE A 134 12.82 33.42 1.89
N ILE A 135 13.80 32.54 2.15
CA ILE A 135 15.06 32.46 1.38
C ILE A 135 14.77 32.15 -0.09
N ALA A 136 13.88 31.19 -0.37
CA ALA A 136 13.49 30.84 -1.73
C ALA A 136 12.89 32.04 -2.48
N SER A 137 12.01 32.82 -1.83
CA SER A 137 11.39 34.01 -2.43
C SER A 137 12.35 35.17 -2.73
N LYS A 138 13.52 35.20 -2.09
CA LYS A 138 14.57 36.19 -2.34
C LYS A 138 15.55 35.76 -3.44
N SER A 139 15.49 34.48 -3.82
CA SER A 139 16.38 33.86 -4.82
C SER A 139 15.75 33.81 -6.23
N SER A 140 14.49 34.23 -6.38
CA SER A 140 13.75 34.35 -7.64
C SER A 140 13.75 35.79 -8.16
#